data_AF-A0A4V2VBF7-F1
#
_entry.id   AF-A0A4V2VBF7-F1
#
_cell.length_a   1.000
_cell.length_b   1.000
_cell.length_c   1.000
_cell.angle_alpha   90.00
_cell.angle_beta   90.00
_cell.angle_gamma   90.00
#
_symmetry.space_group_name_H-M   'P 1'
#
loop_
_entity.id
_entity.type
_entity.pdbx_description
1 polymer ?
#
loop_
_entity_poly.entity_id
_entity_poly.type
_entity_poly.pdbx_seq_one_letter_code
_entity_poly.pdbx_strand_id
1 'polypeptide(L)'
;MAGELSEGHVRSGKVMTVAGPVRADALGVTLMHEHVLNDCSCWWHPPKTPERQYLAEGFVCMEILGELRQDPFVNKHNIALDDEPLAIAELEDFVKEGGRTVVEPTCQGIGRRPLALRRIAKATGLNIVMGAGYYLASSHPAKVAGMSAAEIADEIVCEALEGAQGTDVKIGLIGEIGVSSDFTEQEEKSLRGATQAHRRTGLPLMVHLPGWCRLGHKVLDIVAEEGGDLRHTVLCHMNPSHDDLGYQGEIASRGAFIEYDMIGMDFFYADQQVQCPSDEEAARAIVKLVEMGHAGRILLSHDVFLKMMLTKYGGNGYAYVLRHFLPRLKRHGLNDRVIGQMMRDNPRSVFQASA
;
A
#
# COMPACT_ATOMS: atom_id res chain seq x y z
N MET A 1 -16.07 -26.62 -14.77
CA MET A 1 -14.81 -25.98 -14.35
C MET A 1 -15.06 -25.40 -12.98
N ALA A 2 -14.31 -25.83 -11.96
CA ALA A 2 -14.34 -25.14 -10.67
C ALA A 2 -13.95 -23.67 -10.91
N GLY A 3 -14.66 -22.72 -10.31
CA GLY A 3 -14.39 -21.30 -10.56
C GLY A 3 -13.00 -20.91 -10.04
N GLU A 4 -12.31 -19.99 -10.74
CA GLU A 4 -11.00 -19.45 -10.33
C GLU A 4 -11.13 -18.40 -9.19
N LEU A 5 -12.31 -18.27 -8.58
CA LEU A 5 -12.57 -17.33 -7.50
C LEU A 5 -11.80 -17.75 -6.23
N SER A 6 -11.10 -16.81 -5.62
CA SER A 6 -10.46 -16.98 -4.31
C SER A 6 -11.51 -17.20 -3.23
N GLU A 7 -11.22 -17.98 -2.19
CA GLU A 7 -12.10 -18.07 -1.01
C GLU A 7 -12.38 -16.70 -0.35
N GLY A 8 -11.47 -15.74 -0.53
CA GLY A 8 -11.60 -14.35 -0.09
C GLY A 8 -12.10 -13.38 -1.16
N HIS A 9 -12.74 -13.85 -2.25
CA HIS A 9 -13.25 -12.97 -3.31
C HIS A 9 -14.27 -11.95 -2.76
N VAL A 10 -14.42 -10.78 -3.40
CA VAL A 10 -15.21 -9.65 -2.86
C VAL A 10 -16.70 -9.92 -2.62
N ARG A 11 -17.23 -11.04 -3.11
CA ARG A 11 -18.62 -11.49 -2.91
C ARG A 11 -18.76 -12.67 -1.93
N SER A 12 -17.67 -13.08 -1.29
CA SER A 12 -17.62 -14.24 -0.39
C SER A 12 -18.06 -13.92 1.04
N GLY A 13 -18.00 -12.64 1.44
CA GLY A 13 -18.13 -12.22 2.84
C GLY A 13 -16.90 -12.56 3.70
N LYS A 14 -15.81 -13.02 3.09
CA LYS A 14 -14.54 -13.37 3.71
C LYS A 14 -13.40 -12.55 3.13
N VAL A 15 -12.31 -12.43 3.89
CA VAL A 15 -11.04 -11.84 3.46
C VAL A 15 -9.94 -12.84 3.75
N MET A 16 -9.09 -13.11 2.76
CA MET A 16 -7.96 -14.01 2.94
C MET A 16 -6.83 -13.29 3.70
N THR A 17 -6.40 -13.86 4.82
CA THR A 17 -5.23 -13.39 5.56
C THR A 17 -4.12 -14.44 5.48
N VAL A 18 -2.91 -14.10 5.91
CA VAL A 18 -1.80 -15.07 5.99
C VAL A 18 -2.04 -16.24 6.94
N ALA A 19 -3.03 -16.13 7.83
CA ALA A 19 -3.47 -17.20 8.73
C ALA A 19 -4.72 -17.94 8.24
N GLY A 20 -5.22 -17.61 7.05
CA GLY A 20 -6.45 -18.15 6.47
C GLY A 20 -7.58 -17.12 6.39
N PRO A 21 -8.78 -17.53 5.92
CA PRO A 21 -9.91 -16.65 5.71
C PRO A 21 -10.52 -16.17 7.05
N VAL A 22 -10.80 -14.87 7.14
CA VAL A 22 -11.60 -14.26 8.22
C VAL A 22 -12.88 -13.66 7.65
N ARG A 23 -13.90 -13.43 8.46
CA ARG A 23 -15.10 -12.70 8.01
C ARG A 23 -14.73 -11.25 7.70
N ALA A 24 -15.33 -10.67 6.65
CA ALA A 24 -15.07 -9.27 6.28
C ALA A 24 -15.48 -8.26 7.38
N ASP A 25 -16.47 -8.60 8.22
CA ASP A 25 -16.82 -7.76 9.39
C ASP A 25 -15.84 -7.89 10.57
N ALA A 26 -14.90 -8.84 10.52
CA ALA A 26 -13.85 -9.02 11.52
C ALA A 26 -12.57 -8.20 11.23
N LEU A 27 -12.50 -7.47 10.10
CA LEU A 27 -11.34 -6.64 9.78
C LEU A 27 -11.09 -5.54 10.82
N GLY A 28 -12.15 -4.95 11.37
CA GLY A 28 -12.04 -3.92 12.40
C GLY A 28 -11.30 -2.66 11.90
N VAL A 29 -10.52 -2.03 12.79
CA VAL A 29 -9.67 -0.90 12.41
C VAL A 29 -8.52 -1.42 11.54
N THR A 30 -8.44 -0.90 10.32
CA THR A 30 -7.54 -1.43 9.29
C THR A 30 -6.63 -0.33 8.75
N LEU A 31 -5.33 -0.64 8.64
CA LEU A 31 -4.39 0.10 7.80
C LEU A 31 -4.30 -0.63 6.45
N MET A 32 -4.61 0.09 5.37
CA MET A 32 -4.76 -0.52 4.03
C MET A 32 -3.46 -0.63 3.24
N HIS A 33 -2.38 0.01 3.70
CA HIS A 33 -1.11 0.04 2.98
C HIS A 33 0.06 0.22 3.95
N GLU A 34 0.70 -0.89 4.32
CA GLU A 34 1.90 -0.88 5.16
C GLU A 34 2.88 -1.95 4.74
N HIS A 35 4.19 -1.65 4.68
CA HIS A 35 5.19 -2.70 4.56
C HIS A 35 5.64 -3.14 5.96
N VAL A 36 5.42 -4.41 6.26
CA VAL A 36 5.85 -5.00 7.54
C VAL A 36 7.28 -5.50 7.42
N LEU A 37 7.63 -6.07 6.27
CA LEU A 37 8.99 -6.44 5.88
C LEU A 37 9.13 -6.18 4.38
N ASN A 38 10.26 -5.63 3.95
CA ASN A 38 10.53 -5.36 2.54
C ASN A 38 12.04 -5.29 2.24
N ASP A 39 12.34 -5.06 0.97
CA ASP A 39 13.66 -4.69 0.47
C ASP A 39 13.50 -3.64 -0.64
N CYS A 40 13.87 -2.40 -0.34
CA CYS A 40 13.84 -1.28 -1.27
C CYS A 40 15.23 -0.94 -1.82
N SER A 41 16.17 -1.89 -1.82
CA SER A 41 17.51 -1.67 -2.37
C SER A 41 17.51 -1.27 -3.86
N CYS A 42 16.45 -1.62 -4.60
CA CYS A 42 16.24 -1.18 -5.98
C CYS A 42 16.07 0.34 -6.14
N TRP A 43 15.74 1.05 -5.04
CA TRP A 43 15.60 2.50 -5.00
C TRP A 43 16.84 3.24 -4.49
N TRP A 44 17.94 2.54 -4.18
CA TRP A 44 19.11 3.18 -3.58
C TRP A 44 19.64 4.34 -4.45
N HIS A 45 19.73 5.53 -3.84
CA HIS A 45 20.21 6.75 -4.46
C HIS A 45 21.63 7.06 -3.98
N PRO A 46 22.68 6.65 -4.71
CA PRO A 46 24.05 6.84 -4.25
C PRO A 46 24.40 8.34 -4.14
N PRO A 47 25.02 8.79 -3.04
CA PRO A 47 25.45 10.18 -2.91
C PRO A 47 26.50 10.50 -3.97
N LYS A 48 26.35 11.64 -4.65
CA LYS A 48 27.23 12.06 -5.76
C LYS A 48 28.50 12.77 -5.29
N THR A 49 28.58 13.18 -4.01
CA THR A 49 29.68 13.97 -3.48
C THR A 49 30.39 13.26 -2.32
N PRO A 50 31.73 13.38 -2.20
CA PRO A 50 32.48 12.75 -1.12
C PRO A 50 32.00 13.11 0.29
N GLU A 51 31.51 14.34 0.48
CA GLU A 51 31.05 14.85 1.77
C GLU A 51 29.79 14.16 2.26
N ARG A 52 28.98 13.59 1.37
CA ARG A 52 27.76 12.85 1.70
C ARG A 52 27.96 11.33 1.73
N GLN A 53 29.16 10.83 1.42
CA GLN A 53 29.42 9.39 1.36
C GLN A 53 29.18 8.68 2.70
N TYR A 54 29.38 9.38 3.83
CA TYR A 54 29.10 8.84 5.16
C TYR A 54 27.62 8.46 5.37
N LEU A 55 26.70 9.10 4.62
CA LEU A 55 25.27 8.80 4.69
C LEU A 55 24.93 7.47 4.02
N ALA A 56 25.77 6.94 3.11
CA ALA A 56 25.45 5.71 2.38
C ALA A 56 25.59 4.44 3.24
N GLU A 57 26.71 4.34 3.95
CA GLU A 57 27.12 3.12 4.68
C GLU A 57 26.85 3.21 6.20
N GLY A 58 26.47 4.38 6.71
CA GLY A 58 26.14 4.58 8.12
C GLY A 58 24.82 3.90 8.53
N PHE A 59 24.64 3.70 9.84
CA PHE A 59 23.34 3.29 10.37
C PHE A 59 22.42 4.49 10.53
N VAL A 60 21.14 4.34 10.22
CA VAL A 60 20.07 5.21 10.72
C VAL A 60 20.24 5.46 12.23
N CYS A 61 20.55 6.68 12.59
CA CYS A 61 20.76 7.14 13.96
C CYS A 61 20.33 8.62 14.10
N MET A 62 20.13 9.08 15.34
CA MET A 62 19.56 10.40 15.63
C MET A 62 20.34 11.54 14.98
N GLU A 63 21.67 11.43 14.92
CA GLU A 63 22.60 12.43 14.41
C GLU A 63 22.41 12.74 12.92
N ILE A 64 21.88 11.80 12.14
CA ILE A 64 21.74 11.94 10.67
C ILE A 64 20.29 12.05 10.20
N LEU A 65 19.29 11.96 11.09
CA LEU A 65 17.86 11.97 10.69
C LEU A 65 17.47 13.23 9.90
N GLY A 66 18.10 14.37 10.20
CA GLY A 66 17.90 15.60 9.43
C GLY A 66 18.28 15.44 7.97
N GLU A 67 19.44 14.86 7.71
CA GLU A 67 19.94 14.58 6.35
C GLU A 67 19.12 13.50 5.65
N LEU A 68 18.74 12.44 6.36
CA LEU A 68 17.93 11.36 5.79
C LEU A 68 16.55 11.85 5.34
N ARG A 69 15.93 12.80 6.06
CA ARG A 69 14.65 13.41 5.63
C ARG A 69 14.74 14.19 4.32
N GLN A 70 15.95 14.59 3.89
CA GLN A 70 16.18 15.30 2.63
C GLN A 70 16.57 14.37 1.48
N ASP A 71 16.88 13.10 1.76
CA ASP A 71 17.29 12.11 0.76
C ASP A 71 17.15 10.69 1.33
N PRO A 72 15.92 10.18 1.57
CA PRO A 72 15.70 8.95 2.32
C PRO A 72 16.38 7.73 1.72
N PHE A 73 16.53 7.72 0.40
CA PHE A 73 17.15 6.64 -0.37
C PHE A 73 18.68 6.65 -0.38
N VAL A 74 19.32 7.65 0.23
CA VAL A 74 20.79 7.71 0.28
C VAL A 74 21.41 6.60 1.11
N ASN A 75 20.70 6.15 2.16
CA ASN A 75 21.23 5.30 3.22
C ASN A 75 20.81 3.84 3.04
N LYS A 76 21.79 2.93 2.88
CA LYS A 76 21.53 1.50 2.66
C LYS A 76 20.90 0.80 3.86
N HIS A 77 21.20 1.24 5.09
CA HIS A 77 20.56 0.69 6.27
C HIS A 77 19.07 1.05 6.33
N ASN A 78 18.67 2.20 5.81
CA ASN A 78 17.30 2.72 5.84
C ASN A 78 16.33 1.97 4.93
N ILE A 79 16.79 1.59 3.73
CA ILE A 79 15.96 1.10 2.61
C ILE A 79 15.62 -0.40 2.66
N ALA A 80 15.51 -0.96 3.86
CA ALA A 80 15.04 -2.34 4.06
C ALA A 80 14.39 -2.50 5.43
N LEU A 81 13.20 -3.08 5.49
CA LEU A 81 12.55 -3.53 6.71
C LEU A 81 12.81 -5.03 6.87
N ASP A 82 13.86 -5.39 7.60
CA ASP A 82 14.46 -6.73 7.63
C ASP A 82 14.51 -7.37 9.03
N ASP A 83 13.98 -6.70 10.06
CA ASP A 83 13.99 -7.13 11.47
C ASP A 83 12.57 -7.54 11.92
N GLU A 84 12.28 -8.84 11.90
CA GLU A 84 10.97 -9.41 12.30
C GLU A 84 10.61 -9.11 13.78
N PRO A 85 11.51 -9.29 14.77
CA PRO A 85 11.25 -8.85 16.15
C PRO A 85 10.90 -7.37 16.27
N LEU A 86 11.58 -6.49 15.54
CA LEU A 86 11.25 -5.08 15.53
C LEU A 86 9.88 -4.80 14.91
N ALA A 87 9.56 -5.43 13.78
CA ALA A 87 8.26 -5.29 13.13
C ALA A 87 7.12 -5.67 14.09
N ILE A 88 7.28 -6.74 14.87
CA ILE A 88 6.32 -7.13 15.92
C ILE A 88 6.18 -6.02 16.96
N ALA A 89 7.29 -5.51 17.50
CA ALA A 89 7.28 -4.47 18.53
C ALA A 89 6.62 -3.16 18.05
N GLU A 90 6.86 -2.75 16.80
CA GLU A 90 6.26 -1.55 16.22
C GLU A 90 4.76 -1.73 15.95
N LEU A 91 4.33 -2.93 15.53
CA LEU A 91 2.91 -3.24 15.31
C LEU A 91 2.10 -3.36 16.60
N GLU A 92 2.73 -3.71 17.73
CA GLU A 92 2.06 -3.74 19.04
C GLU A 92 1.45 -2.38 19.40
N ASP A 93 2.07 -1.28 18.97
CA ASP A 93 1.53 0.05 19.20
C ASP A 93 0.23 0.29 18.44
N PHE A 94 0.12 -0.19 17.20
CA PHE A 94 -1.14 -0.19 16.47
C PHE A 94 -2.21 -1.05 17.16
N VAL A 95 -1.84 -2.24 17.67
CA VAL A 95 -2.75 -3.10 18.45
C VAL A 95 -3.27 -2.40 19.70
N LYS A 96 -2.40 -1.72 20.46
CA LYS A 96 -2.77 -0.97 21.68
C LYS A 96 -3.78 0.14 21.41
N GLU A 97 -3.72 0.77 20.23
CA GLU A 97 -4.69 1.77 19.78
C GLU A 97 -6.00 1.17 19.22
N GLY A 98 -6.16 -0.16 19.29
CA GLY A 98 -7.35 -0.87 18.83
C GLY A 98 -7.31 -1.30 17.37
N GLY A 99 -6.13 -1.23 16.75
CA GLY A 99 -5.83 -1.81 15.44
C GLY A 99 -6.12 -3.31 15.39
N ARG A 100 -6.58 -3.79 14.23
CA ARG A 100 -7.00 -5.19 14.04
C ARG A 100 -6.45 -5.82 12.77
N THR A 101 -6.35 -5.05 11.70
CA THR A 101 -5.88 -5.55 10.41
C THR A 101 -4.83 -4.63 9.80
N VAL A 102 -3.82 -5.24 9.19
CA VAL A 102 -2.86 -4.58 8.31
C VAL A 102 -2.91 -5.26 6.95
N VAL A 103 -3.03 -4.48 5.90
CA VAL A 103 -2.82 -4.94 4.53
C VAL A 103 -1.37 -4.66 4.17
N GLU A 104 -0.69 -5.71 3.73
CA GLU A 104 0.75 -5.76 3.48
C GLU A 104 0.98 -5.97 1.98
N PRO A 105 1.13 -4.90 1.19
CA PRO A 105 1.13 -5.00 -0.26
C PRO A 105 2.52 -5.28 -0.85
N THR A 106 3.55 -5.57 -0.03
CA THR A 106 4.87 -5.97 -0.55
C THR A 106 4.72 -7.14 -1.52
N CYS A 107 5.17 -6.95 -2.75
CA CYS A 107 4.99 -7.91 -3.84
C CYS A 107 6.34 -8.41 -4.38
N GLN A 108 6.33 -9.05 -5.56
CA GLN A 108 7.58 -9.54 -6.15
C GLN A 108 8.43 -8.39 -6.67
N GLY A 109 9.72 -8.44 -6.31
CA GLY A 109 10.70 -7.37 -6.59
C GLY A 109 11.13 -6.60 -5.34
N ILE A 110 10.30 -6.56 -4.31
CA ILE A 110 10.51 -5.75 -3.10
C ILE A 110 10.44 -6.53 -1.78
N GLY A 111 10.64 -7.85 -1.85
CA GLY A 111 10.98 -8.64 -0.66
C GLY A 111 9.82 -9.24 0.14
N ARG A 112 8.69 -9.61 -0.50
CA ARG A 112 7.57 -10.31 0.17
C ARG A 112 8.00 -11.61 0.87
N ARG A 113 7.56 -11.81 2.13
CA ARG A 113 7.94 -12.98 2.99
C ARG A 113 6.73 -13.66 3.67
N PRO A 114 5.99 -14.55 2.97
CA PRO A 114 4.71 -15.08 3.47
C PRO A 114 4.78 -15.77 4.86
N LEU A 115 5.82 -16.58 5.09
CA LEU A 115 5.98 -17.28 6.38
C LEU A 115 6.34 -16.34 7.53
N ALA A 116 7.08 -15.26 7.26
CA ALA A 116 7.39 -14.25 8.26
C ALA A 116 6.13 -13.48 8.63
N LEU A 117 5.35 -13.03 7.65
CA LEU A 117 4.06 -12.38 7.89
C LEU A 117 3.13 -13.26 8.73
N ARG A 118 3.06 -14.57 8.46
CA ARG A 118 2.28 -15.51 9.28
C ARG A 118 2.76 -15.58 10.74
N ARG A 119 4.07 -15.53 11.00
CA ARG A 119 4.61 -15.49 12.36
C ARG A 119 4.30 -14.17 13.05
N ILE A 120 4.42 -13.05 12.35
CA ILE A 120 4.11 -11.71 12.86
C ILE A 120 2.61 -11.59 13.19
N ALA A 121 1.73 -12.04 12.30
CA ALA A 121 0.29 -12.11 12.54
C ALA A 121 -0.03 -12.93 13.81
N LYS A 122 0.62 -14.09 13.98
CA LYS A 122 0.45 -14.93 15.17
C LYS A 122 0.96 -14.24 16.45
N ALA A 123 2.11 -13.56 16.39
CA ALA A 123 2.71 -12.90 17.54
C ALA A 123 1.92 -11.66 18.00
N THR A 124 1.42 -10.87 17.06
CA THR A 124 0.69 -9.62 17.32
C THR A 124 -0.81 -9.84 17.54
N GLY A 125 -1.37 -10.95 17.03
CA GLY A 125 -2.82 -11.18 16.97
C GLY A 125 -3.54 -10.33 15.91
N LEU A 126 -2.80 -9.66 15.02
CA LEU A 126 -3.35 -8.92 13.89
C LEU A 126 -3.77 -9.87 12.76
N ASN A 127 -4.82 -9.49 12.05
CA ASN A 127 -5.04 -10.02 10.71
C ASN A 127 -4.02 -9.33 9.77
N ILE A 128 -3.25 -10.12 9.01
CA ILE A 128 -2.36 -9.58 7.98
C ILE A 128 -2.83 -10.09 6.61
N VAL A 129 -3.23 -9.18 5.74
CA VAL A 129 -3.66 -9.49 4.37
C VAL A 129 -2.46 -9.28 3.44
N MET A 130 -2.00 -10.33 2.79
CA MET A 130 -0.81 -10.27 1.94
C MET A 130 -1.17 -9.94 0.49
N GLY A 131 -0.37 -9.06 -0.10
CA GLY A 131 -0.41 -8.63 -1.50
C GLY A 131 0.29 -9.58 -2.48
N ALA A 132 0.29 -9.20 -3.75
CA ALA A 132 0.76 -10.00 -4.90
C ALA A 132 1.14 -9.15 -6.10
N GLY A 133 1.64 -9.80 -7.15
CA GLY A 133 1.99 -9.14 -8.41
C GLY A 133 3.41 -8.58 -8.42
N TYR A 134 3.64 -7.61 -9.30
CA TYR A 134 4.95 -7.05 -9.59
C TYR A 134 4.95 -5.53 -9.45
N TYR A 135 6.01 -5.01 -8.83
CA TYR A 135 6.19 -3.58 -8.60
C TYR A 135 6.68 -2.85 -9.87
N LEU A 136 7.52 -1.82 -9.72
CA LEU A 136 8.07 -1.02 -10.81
C LEU A 136 9.03 -1.83 -11.67
N ALA A 137 9.15 -1.47 -12.95
CA ALA A 137 9.95 -2.22 -13.92
C ALA A 137 11.41 -2.44 -13.47
N SER A 138 12.02 -1.48 -12.77
CA SER A 138 13.39 -1.56 -12.24
C SER A 138 13.58 -2.67 -11.19
N SER A 139 12.50 -3.09 -10.54
CA SER A 139 12.49 -4.12 -9.50
C SER A 139 12.03 -5.50 -10.01
N HIS A 140 11.60 -5.60 -11.27
CA HIS A 140 11.04 -6.84 -11.82
C HIS A 140 12.09 -7.97 -11.80
N PRO A 141 11.73 -9.17 -11.31
CA PRO A 141 12.56 -10.35 -11.54
C PRO A 141 12.76 -10.60 -13.03
N ALA A 142 13.93 -11.13 -13.42
CA ALA A 142 14.30 -11.32 -14.82
C ALA A 142 13.26 -12.13 -15.65
N LYS A 143 12.52 -13.05 -15.01
CA LYS A 143 11.45 -13.83 -15.67
C LYS A 143 10.37 -12.95 -16.28
N VAL A 144 10.05 -11.80 -15.67
CA VAL A 144 8.91 -10.97 -16.05
C VAL A 144 9.09 -10.39 -17.45
N ALA A 145 10.33 -10.14 -17.87
CA ALA A 145 10.62 -9.63 -19.21
C ALA A 145 10.07 -10.55 -20.33
N GLY A 146 10.11 -11.87 -20.12
CA GLY A 146 9.63 -12.87 -21.08
C GLY A 146 8.17 -13.29 -20.92
N MET A 147 7.50 -12.90 -19.83
CA MET A 147 6.11 -13.25 -19.57
C MET A 147 5.15 -12.38 -20.38
N SER A 148 4.03 -12.97 -20.78
CA SER A 148 2.82 -12.28 -21.24
C SER A 148 1.95 -11.80 -20.06
N ALA A 149 0.99 -10.92 -20.33
CA ALA A 149 0.00 -10.50 -19.32
C ALA A 149 -0.81 -11.70 -18.76
N ALA A 150 -1.13 -12.68 -19.61
CA ALA A 150 -1.85 -13.88 -19.20
C ALA A 150 -1.02 -14.76 -18.25
N GLU A 151 0.27 -14.93 -18.50
CA GLU A 151 1.18 -15.66 -17.60
C GLU A 151 1.38 -14.95 -16.26
N ILE A 152 1.40 -13.61 -16.27
CA ILE A 152 1.38 -12.81 -15.02
C ILE A 152 0.08 -13.09 -14.25
N ALA A 153 -1.06 -13.11 -14.96
CA ALA A 153 -2.35 -13.39 -14.33
C ALA A 153 -2.41 -14.81 -13.74
N ASP A 154 -1.91 -15.81 -14.47
CA ASP A 154 -1.86 -17.21 -14.03
C ASP A 154 -1.04 -17.37 -12.74
N GLU A 155 0.08 -16.67 -12.63
CA GLU A 155 0.89 -16.70 -11.42
C GLU A 155 0.13 -16.11 -10.23
N ILE A 156 -0.51 -14.95 -10.39
CA ILE A 156 -1.31 -14.32 -9.33
C ILE A 156 -2.50 -15.21 -8.93
N VAL A 157 -3.16 -15.85 -9.89
CA VAL A 157 -4.27 -16.79 -9.63
C VAL A 157 -3.78 -18.00 -8.83
N CYS A 158 -2.61 -18.55 -9.18
CA CYS A 158 -2.00 -19.64 -8.42
C CYS A 158 -1.73 -19.22 -6.96
N GLU A 159 -1.21 -18.01 -6.72
CA GLU A 159 -1.01 -17.49 -5.37
C GLU A 159 -2.32 -17.29 -4.58
N ALA A 160 -3.43 -17.01 -5.26
CA ALA A 160 -4.74 -16.84 -4.64
C ALA A 160 -5.41 -18.17 -4.28
N LEU A 161 -5.15 -19.23 -5.06
CA LEU A 161 -5.84 -20.51 -4.95
C LEU A 161 -5.02 -21.58 -4.22
N GLU A 162 -3.71 -21.58 -4.41
CA GLU A 162 -2.79 -22.63 -3.94
C GLU A 162 -1.87 -22.10 -2.83
N GLY A 163 -1.21 -20.97 -3.08
CA GLY A 163 -0.34 -20.29 -2.12
C GLY A 163 0.89 -19.65 -2.77
N ALA A 164 1.57 -18.77 -2.04
CA ALA A 164 2.68 -17.96 -2.54
C ALA A 164 4.06 -18.53 -2.19
N GLN A 165 5.02 -18.38 -3.10
CA GLN A 165 6.45 -18.65 -2.89
C GLN A 165 6.75 -20.04 -2.29
N GLY A 166 6.04 -21.08 -2.75
CA GLY A 166 6.22 -22.46 -2.29
C GLY A 166 5.63 -22.76 -0.92
N THR A 167 4.72 -21.92 -0.43
CA THR A 167 4.03 -22.06 0.86
C THR A 167 2.52 -22.24 0.66
N ASP A 168 1.81 -22.55 1.74
CA ASP A 168 0.35 -22.63 1.80
C ASP A 168 -0.34 -21.28 2.06
N VAL A 169 0.44 -20.19 2.15
CA VAL A 169 -0.06 -18.85 2.46
C VAL A 169 -0.60 -18.20 1.19
N LYS A 170 -1.90 -17.91 1.16
CA LYS A 170 -2.59 -17.33 0.00
C LYS A 170 -2.70 -15.82 0.10
N ILE A 171 -2.76 -15.17 -1.06
CA ILE A 171 -2.95 -13.72 -1.16
C ILE A 171 -4.40 -13.34 -0.86
N GLY A 172 -4.61 -12.15 -0.31
CA GLY A 172 -5.94 -11.56 -0.11
C GLY A 172 -6.18 -10.28 -0.88
N LEU A 173 -5.16 -9.78 -1.56
CA LEU A 173 -5.18 -8.59 -2.40
C LEU A 173 -4.17 -8.77 -3.54
N ILE A 174 -4.46 -8.17 -4.70
CA ILE A 174 -3.56 -8.12 -5.85
C ILE A 174 -2.94 -6.74 -5.87
N GLY A 175 -1.63 -6.66 -5.65
CA GLY A 175 -0.89 -5.42 -5.53
C GLY A 175 0.10 -5.45 -4.36
N GLU A 176 0.94 -4.45 -4.23
CA GLU A 176 0.91 -3.19 -4.98
C GLU A 176 1.53 -3.31 -6.38
N ILE A 177 0.75 -2.96 -7.41
CA ILE A 177 1.17 -3.05 -8.82
C ILE A 177 1.86 -1.76 -9.21
N GLY A 178 3.12 -1.85 -9.62
CA GLY A 178 3.94 -0.68 -9.91
C GLY A 178 3.58 0.00 -11.23
N VAL A 179 3.30 1.30 -11.16
CA VAL A 179 3.24 2.20 -12.31
C VAL A 179 4.20 3.37 -12.05
N SER A 180 5.26 3.48 -12.85
CA SER A 180 6.19 4.62 -12.77
C SER A 180 5.64 5.84 -13.49
N SER A 181 6.31 6.99 -13.37
CA SER A 181 6.00 8.19 -14.16
C SER A 181 6.14 7.96 -15.67
N ASP A 182 7.01 7.04 -16.08
CA ASP A 182 7.24 6.69 -17.48
C ASP A 182 6.16 5.74 -18.01
N PHE A 183 5.45 5.04 -17.10
CA PHE A 183 4.43 4.04 -17.39
C PHE A 183 4.85 3.12 -18.54
N THR A 184 5.94 2.41 -18.32
CA THR A 184 6.62 1.62 -19.35
C THR A 184 5.72 0.50 -19.89
N GLU A 185 6.06 -0.04 -21.06
CA GLU A 185 5.34 -1.19 -21.63
C GLU A 185 5.35 -2.42 -20.70
N GLN A 186 6.41 -2.60 -19.91
CA GLN A 186 6.50 -3.70 -18.93
C GLN A 186 5.55 -3.50 -17.75
N GLU A 187 5.38 -2.25 -17.30
CA GLU A 187 4.43 -1.88 -16.24
C GLU A 187 2.99 -1.96 -16.73
N GLU A 188 2.71 -1.53 -17.97
CA GLU A 188 1.39 -1.71 -18.58
C GLU A 188 1.04 -3.19 -18.72
N LYS A 189 1.98 -4.03 -19.20
CA LYS A 189 1.80 -5.48 -19.24
C LYS A 189 1.52 -6.09 -17.86
N SER A 190 2.24 -5.62 -16.83
CA SER A 190 2.03 -6.03 -15.44
C SER A 190 0.62 -5.66 -14.96
N LEU A 191 0.18 -4.42 -15.18
CA LEU A 191 -1.15 -3.94 -14.82
C LEU A 191 -2.26 -4.71 -15.53
N ARG A 192 -2.10 -5.02 -16.82
CA ARG A 192 -3.06 -5.83 -17.58
C ARG A 192 -3.16 -7.24 -16.99
N GLY A 193 -2.03 -7.89 -16.70
CA GLY A 193 -2.01 -9.21 -16.07
C GLY A 193 -2.64 -9.23 -14.67
N ALA A 194 -2.32 -8.23 -13.85
CA ALA A 194 -2.92 -8.05 -12.53
C ALA A 194 -4.45 -7.83 -12.63
N THR A 195 -4.92 -7.08 -13.62
CA THR A 195 -6.35 -6.86 -13.83
C THR A 195 -7.07 -8.13 -14.30
N GLN A 196 -6.43 -8.93 -15.17
CA GLN A 196 -6.96 -10.23 -15.55
C GLN A 196 -7.09 -11.16 -14.35
N ALA A 197 -6.09 -11.18 -13.45
CA ALA A 197 -6.16 -11.94 -12.20
C ALA A 197 -7.24 -11.40 -11.24
N HIS A 198 -7.39 -10.08 -11.16
CA HIS A 198 -8.45 -9.43 -10.39
C HIS A 198 -9.84 -9.91 -10.84
N ARG A 199 -10.09 -9.97 -12.15
CA ARG A 199 -11.35 -10.50 -12.70
C ARG A 199 -11.54 -11.99 -12.44
N ARG A 200 -10.49 -12.80 -12.55
CA ARG A 200 -10.55 -14.27 -12.39
C ARG A 200 -10.75 -14.68 -10.93
N THR A 201 -9.98 -14.08 -10.02
CA THR A 201 -9.98 -14.39 -8.60
C THR A 201 -11.06 -13.66 -7.81
N GLY A 202 -11.51 -12.51 -8.32
CA GLY A 202 -12.41 -11.61 -7.60
C GLY A 202 -11.79 -10.98 -6.36
N LEU A 203 -10.46 -11.00 -6.19
CA LEU A 203 -9.74 -10.29 -5.13
C LEU A 203 -9.57 -8.80 -5.49
N PRO A 204 -9.48 -7.86 -4.53
CA PRO A 204 -9.25 -6.44 -4.82
C PRO A 204 -7.92 -6.18 -5.53
N LEU A 205 -7.86 -5.09 -6.30
CA LEU A 205 -6.66 -4.62 -7.00
C LEU A 205 -6.13 -3.34 -6.33
N MET A 206 -4.83 -3.24 -6.14
CA MET A 206 -4.14 -2.07 -5.60
C MET A 206 -2.99 -1.68 -6.53
N VAL A 207 -2.93 -0.40 -6.89
CA VAL A 207 -1.99 0.12 -7.88
C VAL A 207 -1.19 1.26 -7.29
N HIS A 208 0.12 1.07 -7.20
CA HIS A 208 1.07 2.14 -6.91
C HIS A 208 1.03 3.16 -8.04
N LEU A 209 0.81 4.42 -7.68
CA LEU A 209 0.87 5.54 -8.61
C LEU A 209 2.13 6.37 -8.40
N PRO A 210 2.66 6.99 -9.47
CA PRO A 210 3.61 8.08 -9.32
C PRO A 210 2.81 9.31 -8.83
N GLY A 211 2.68 9.46 -7.51
CA GLY A 211 1.71 10.38 -6.87
C GLY A 211 1.82 11.86 -7.28
N TRP A 212 3.00 12.31 -7.69
CA TRP A 212 3.23 13.67 -8.22
C TRP A 212 2.81 13.85 -9.69
N CYS A 213 2.40 12.79 -10.37
CA CYS A 213 1.83 12.81 -11.71
C CYS A 213 0.29 12.69 -11.67
N ARG A 214 -0.36 12.60 -12.84
CA ARG A 214 -1.82 12.46 -13.00
C ARG A 214 -2.19 11.29 -13.91
N LEU A 215 -1.61 10.12 -13.63
CA LEU A 215 -1.81 8.91 -14.44
C LEU A 215 -3.01 8.05 -14.02
N GLY A 216 -3.70 8.38 -12.93
CA GLY A 216 -4.80 7.56 -12.39
C GLY A 216 -5.92 7.30 -13.39
N HIS A 217 -6.27 8.27 -14.25
CA HIS A 217 -7.28 8.02 -15.29
C HIS A 217 -6.83 6.96 -16.30
N LYS A 218 -5.58 7.05 -16.79
CA LYS A 218 -5.01 6.06 -17.71
C LYS A 218 -4.95 4.67 -17.06
N VAL A 219 -4.56 4.60 -15.79
CA VAL A 219 -4.58 3.34 -15.03
C VAL A 219 -5.99 2.75 -14.97
N LEU A 220 -7.00 3.55 -14.61
CA LEU A 220 -8.39 3.07 -14.55
C LEU A 220 -8.97 2.74 -15.93
N ASP A 221 -8.50 3.39 -17.01
CA ASP A 221 -8.89 3.05 -18.38
C ASP A 221 -8.40 1.64 -18.74
N ILE A 222 -7.13 1.33 -18.49
CA ILE A 222 -6.55 0.00 -18.70
C ILE A 222 -7.28 -1.05 -17.85
N VAL A 223 -7.56 -0.74 -16.57
CA VAL A 223 -8.31 -1.66 -15.71
C VAL A 223 -9.69 -1.94 -16.27
N ALA A 224 -10.41 -0.91 -16.77
CA ALA A 224 -11.73 -1.07 -17.37
C ALA A 224 -11.68 -1.84 -18.70
N GLU A 225 -10.68 -1.60 -19.54
CA GLU A 225 -10.45 -2.32 -20.81
C GLU A 225 -10.27 -3.83 -20.59
N GLU A 226 -9.55 -4.23 -19.55
CA GLU A 226 -9.34 -5.64 -19.16
C GLU A 226 -10.54 -6.24 -18.38
N GLY A 227 -11.60 -5.45 -18.17
CA GLY A 227 -12.82 -5.86 -17.49
C GLY A 227 -12.69 -5.97 -15.97
N GLY A 228 -11.76 -5.22 -15.36
CA GLY A 228 -11.64 -5.12 -13.91
C GLY A 228 -12.73 -4.27 -13.26
N ASP A 229 -13.03 -4.55 -11.99
CA ASP A 229 -14.03 -3.81 -11.21
C ASP A 229 -13.39 -2.62 -10.51
N LEU A 230 -13.60 -1.43 -11.07
CA LEU A 230 -13.07 -0.18 -10.50
C LEU A 230 -13.54 0.07 -9.07
N ARG A 231 -14.68 -0.48 -8.64
CA ARG A 231 -15.18 -0.31 -7.26
C ARG A 231 -14.37 -1.06 -6.22
N HIS A 232 -13.52 -1.98 -6.66
CA HIS A 232 -12.58 -2.76 -5.85
C HIS A 232 -11.13 -2.54 -6.32
N THR A 233 -10.87 -1.38 -6.95
CA THR A 233 -9.53 -0.89 -7.30
C THR A 233 -9.13 0.24 -6.35
N VAL A 234 -7.94 0.12 -5.76
CA VAL A 234 -7.30 1.13 -4.91
C VAL A 234 -6.19 1.81 -5.68
N LEU A 235 -6.20 3.15 -5.71
CA LEU A 235 -5.10 3.95 -6.22
C LEU A 235 -4.31 4.52 -5.05
N CYS A 236 -3.05 4.10 -4.93
CA CYS A 236 -2.14 4.49 -3.86
C CYS A 236 -1.58 5.90 -4.08
N HIS A 237 -0.92 6.44 -3.05
CA HIS A 237 -0.12 7.66 -3.09
C HIS A 237 -0.90 8.87 -3.60
N MET A 238 -2.14 9.03 -3.15
CA MET A 238 -2.98 10.16 -3.56
C MET A 238 -2.60 11.46 -2.85
N ASN A 239 -1.81 11.39 -1.77
CA ASN A 239 -1.40 12.57 -0.99
C ASN A 239 -0.81 13.69 -1.86
N PRO A 240 0.17 13.46 -2.77
CA PRO A 240 0.81 14.56 -3.51
C PRO A 240 -0.10 15.25 -4.54
N SER A 241 -1.29 14.70 -4.78
CA SER A 241 -2.32 15.33 -5.62
C SER A 241 -3.39 16.09 -4.82
N HIS A 242 -3.14 16.37 -3.52
CA HIS A 242 -4.11 16.97 -2.59
C HIS A 242 -4.69 18.32 -3.05
N ASP A 243 -3.96 19.07 -3.87
CA ASP A 243 -4.37 20.37 -4.39
C ASP A 243 -5.21 20.28 -5.69
N ASP A 244 -5.33 19.08 -6.25
CA ASP A 244 -6.08 18.78 -7.46
C ASP A 244 -7.35 17.97 -7.14
N LEU A 245 -8.28 18.63 -6.46
CA LEU A 245 -9.56 18.04 -6.04
C LEU A 245 -10.43 17.61 -7.23
N GLY A 246 -10.25 18.24 -8.40
CA GLY A 246 -10.93 17.83 -9.63
C GLY A 246 -10.52 16.43 -10.04
N TYR A 247 -9.21 16.20 -10.19
CA TYR A 247 -8.66 14.88 -10.46
C TYR A 247 -9.08 13.83 -9.42
N GLN A 248 -8.89 14.12 -8.13
CA GLN A 248 -9.22 13.16 -7.07
C GLN A 248 -10.72 12.82 -7.02
N GLY A 249 -11.59 13.83 -7.19
CA GLY A 249 -13.04 13.65 -7.23
C GLY A 249 -13.50 12.84 -8.45
N GLU A 250 -12.90 13.07 -9.61
CA GLU A 250 -13.19 12.31 -10.83
C GLU A 250 -12.78 10.83 -10.69
N ILE A 251 -11.59 10.55 -10.12
CA ILE A 251 -11.15 9.19 -9.80
C ILE A 251 -12.14 8.49 -8.86
N ALA A 252 -12.52 9.15 -7.76
CA ALA A 252 -13.50 8.60 -6.82
C ALA A 252 -14.88 8.38 -7.47
N SER A 253 -15.30 9.28 -8.38
CA SER A 253 -16.55 9.18 -9.13
C SER A 253 -16.57 8.01 -10.11
N ARG A 254 -15.42 7.63 -10.67
CA ARG A 254 -15.28 6.39 -11.47
C ARG A 254 -15.44 5.12 -10.63
N GLY A 255 -15.36 5.23 -9.31
CA GLY A 255 -15.62 4.15 -8.35
C GLY A 255 -14.39 3.67 -7.59
N ALA A 256 -13.19 4.06 -8.01
CA ALA A 256 -11.94 3.68 -7.35
C ALA A 256 -11.82 4.27 -5.95
N PHE A 257 -11.08 3.59 -5.09
CA PHE A 257 -10.61 4.17 -3.83
C PHE A 257 -9.40 5.06 -4.10
N ILE A 258 -9.41 6.21 -3.43
CA ILE A 258 -8.26 7.11 -3.33
C ILE A 258 -7.62 6.88 -1.97
N GLU A 259 -6.39 6.38 -2.00
CA GLU A 259 -5.67 6.02 -0.79
C GLU A 259 -4.68 7.12 -0.42
N TYR A 260 -4.95 7.74 0.73
CA TYR A 260 -4.02 8.63 1.40
C TYR A 260 -3.13 7.78 2.32
N ASP A 261 -2.18 7.09 1.70
CA ASP A 261 -1.23 6.20 2.39
C ASP A 261 0.04 6.92 2.85
N MET A 262 0.33 8.15 2.46
CA MET A 262 1.58 8.82 2.89
C MET A 262 1.40 9.67 4.17
N ILE A 263 0.48 9.30 5.07
CA ILE A 263 0.17 10.12 6.25
C ILE A 263 1.34 10.12 7.25
N GLY A 264 1.77 11.32 7.65
CA GLY A 264 2.93 11.53 8.50
C GLY A 264 4.28 11.51 7.75
N MET A 265 4.30 11.20 6.45
CA MET A 265 5.53 11.25 5.66
C MET A 265 5.80 12.68 5.18
N ASP A 266 6.91 13.27 5.63
CA ASP A 266 7.28 14.67 5.36
C ASP A 266 8.59 14.82 4.57
N PHE A 267 9.03 13.76 3.90
CA PHE A 267 10.33 13.68 3.26
C PHE A 267 10.41 14.47 1.95
N PHE A 268 11.62 14.93 1.64
CA PHE A 268 12.01 15.33 0.29
C PHE A 268 12.76 14.17 -0.38
N TYR A 269 12.28 13.73 -1.54
CA TYR A 269 12.92 12.71 -2.35
C TYR A 269 13.89 13.36 -3.34
N ALA A 270 15.19 13.36 -3.00
CA ALA A 270 16.22 14.04 -3.79
C ALA A 270 16.48 13.39 -5.15
N ASP A 271 16.25 12.10 -5.31
CA ASP A 271 16.35 11.40 -6.59
C ASP A 271 15.27 11.89 -7.58
N GLN A 272 14.06 12.10 -7.10
CA GLN A 272 12.90 12.55 -7.87
C GLN A 272 12.71 14.08 -7.88
N GLN A 273 13.37 14.80 -6.97
CA GLN A 273 13.20 16.24 -6.73
C GLN A 273 11.76 16.62 -6.37
N VAL A 274 11.13 15.85 -5.47
CA VAL A 274 9.74 16.05 -5.05
C VAL A 274 9.59 16.06 -3.53
N GLN A 275 8.61 16.81 -3.03
CA GLN A 275 8.31 16.96 -1.61
C GLN A 275 7.01 16.24 -1.26
N CYS A 276 7.02 15.45 -0.18
CA CYS A 276 5.79 14.91 0.39
C CYS A 276 4.94 16.04 0.98
N PRO A 277 3.62 16.06 0.74
CA PRO A 277 2.75 17.09 1.29
C PRO A 277 2.60 16.94 2.80
N SER A 278 2.24 18.02 3.47
CA SER A 278 1.97 18.00 4.90
C SER A 278 0.65 17.30 5.23
N ASP A 279 0.55 16.76 6.45
CA ASP A 279 -0.72 16.25 6.98
C ASP A 279 -1.83 17.32 7.00
N GLU A 280 -1.48 18.60 7.11
CA GLU A 280 -2.45 19.69 7.08
C GLU A 280 -3.05 19.90 5.68
N GLU A 281 -2.24 19.72 4.64
CA GLU A 281 -2.70 19.72 3.26
C GLU A 281 -3.57 18.50 2.96
N ALA A 282 -3.10 17.31 3.35
CA ALA A 282 -3.87 16.08 3.22
C ALA A 282 -5.22 16.15 3.96
N ALA A 283 -5.24 16.65 5.20
CA ALA A 283 -6.47 16.79 5.98
C ALA A 283 -7.47 17.75 5.31
N ARG A 284 -7.01 18.89 4.79
CA ARG A 284 -7.89 19.82 4.06
C ARG A 284 -8.47 19.19 2.79
N ALA A 285 -7.66 18.47 2.02
CA ALA A 285 -8.12 17.80 0.81
C ALA A 285 -9.15 16.70 1.11
N ILE A 286 -8.88 15.86 2.12
CA ILE A 286 -9.81 14.82 2.59
C ILE A 286 -11.15 15.43 3.00
N VAL A 287 -11.14 16.54 3.76
CA VAL A 287 -12.39 17.23 4.15
C VAL A 287 -13.16 17.72 2.92
N LYS A 288 -12.48 18.29 1.93
CA LYS A 288 -13.11 18.72 0.68
C LYS A 288 -13.68 17.57 -0.13
N LEU A 289 -12.99 16.43 -0.22
CA LEU A 289 -13.51 15.23 -0.87
C LEU A 289 -14.74 14.67 -0.13
N VAL A 290 -14.76 14.71 1.20
CA VAL A 290 -15.93 14.36 2.00
C VAL A 290 -17.10 15.30 1.69
N GLU A 291 -16.87 16.61 1.65
CA GLU A 291 -17.89 17.61 1.26
C GLU A 291 -18.42 17.39 -0.16
N MET A 292 -17.58 16.92 -1.08
CA MET A 292 -17.94 16.54 -2.45
C MET A 292 -18.70 15.20 -2.54
N GLY A 293 -18.90 14.49 -1.43
CA GLY A 293 -19.65 13.23 -1.38
C GLY A 293 -18.81 11.97 -1.57
N HIS A 294 -17.47 12.07 -1.53
CA HIS A 294 -16.57 10.94 -1.76
C HIS A 294 -16.07 10.26 -0.48
N ALA A 295 -16.70 10.50 0.67
CA ALA A 295 -16.30 9.90 1.96
C ALA A 295 -16.15 8.37 1.91
N GLY A 296 -16.98 7.67 1.12
CA GLY A 296 -16.93 6.22 0.95
C GLY A 296 -15.81 5.68 0.06
N ARG A 297 -14.94 6.56 -0.46
CA ARG A 297 -13.83 6.19 -1.36
C ARG A 297 -12.46 6.56 -0.82
N ILE A 298 -12.36 7.03 0.42
CA ILE A 298 -11.11 7.47 1.03
C ILE A 298 -10.56 6.37 1.93
N LEU A 299 -9.30 6.00 1.73
CA LEU A 299 -8.53 5.10 2.61
C LEU A 299 -7.37 5.87 3.22
N LEU A 300 -6.91 5.45 4.41
CA LEU A 300 -5.83 6.09 5.16
C LEU A 300 -4.80 5.03 5.58
N SER A 301 -3.52 5.32 5.38
CA SER A 301 -2.39 4.53 5.87
C SER A 301 -1.13 5.39 6.00
N HIS A 302 0.01 4.79 6.32
CA HIS A 302 1.29 5.48 6.49
C HIS A 302 2.33 5.13 5.43
N ASP A 303 2.13 4.00 4.72
CA ASP A 303 3.12 3.44 3.81
C ASP A 303 4.47 3.31 4.50
N VAL A 304 4.50 2.74 5.71
CA VAL A 304 5.79 2.49 6.37
C VAL A 304 6.58 1.53 5.49
N PHE A 305 7.67 2.02 4.89
CA PHE A 305 8.52 1.25 3.98
C PHE A 305 10.02 1.43 4.21
N LEU A 306 10.41 2.35 5.11
CA LEU A 306 11.79 2.66 5.48
C LEU A 306 12.01 2.56 6.99
N LYS A 307 13.22 2.17 7.43
CA LYS A 307 13.53 2.08 8.86
C LYS A 307 13.29 3.41 9.59
N MET A 308 13.65 4.55 8.99
CA MET A 308 13.46 5.87 9.60
C MET A 308 11.99 6.25 9.83
N MET A 309 11.02 5.51 9.27
CA MET A 309 9.59 5.71 9.53
C MET A 309 9.13 4.99 10.81
N LEU A 310 9.90 4.03 11.32
CA LEU A 310 9.61 3.32 12.57
C LEU A 310 9.94 4.17 13.80
N THR A 311 9.19 3.99 14.89
CA THR A 311 9.38 4.78 16.12
C THR A 311 10.76 4.56 16.73
N LYS A 312 11.32 3.35 16.63
CA LYS A 312 12.69 3.02 17.07
C LYS A 312 13.75 3.92 16.43
N TYR A 313 13.52 4.41 15.21
CA TYR A 313 14.44 5.26 14.47
C TYR A 313 14.00 6.73 14.44
N GLY A 314 13.07 7.13 15.31
CA GLY A 314 12.58 8.50 15.40
C GLY A 314 11.49 8.86 14.40
N GLY A 315 10.91 7.86 13.73
CA GLY A 315 9.74 8.01 12.87
C GLY A 315 8.41 7.91 13.61
N ASN A 316 7.33 7.84 12.84
CA ASN A 316 5.95 7.88 13.33
C ASN A 316 5.40 6.51 13.74
N GLY A 317 5.86 5.43 13.07
CA GLY A 317 5.37 4.06 13.21
C GLY A 317 3.89 3.87 12.83
N TYR A 318 3.40 2.66 13.08
CA TYR A 318 2.08 2.19 12.60
C TYR A 318 0.87 2.72 13.40
N ALA A 319 1.09 3.41 14.52
CA ALA A 319 0.00 3.94 15.35
C ALA A 319 -0.34 5.41 15.05
N TYR A 320 0.43 6.08 14.19
CA TYR A 320 0.38 7.52 14.01
C TYR A 320 -0.95 8.04 13.46
N VAL A 321 -1.52 7.36 12.46
CA VAL A 321 -2.83 7.71 11.89
C VAL A 321 -3.86 7.78 13.03
N LEU A 322 -3.93 6.75 13.86
CA LEU A 322 -4.90 6.65 14.96
C LEU A 322 -4.64 7.71 16.05
N ARG A 323 -3.39 7.85 16.49
CA ARG A 323 -2.99 8.74 17.60
C ARG A 323 -3.02 10.22 17.24
N HIS A 324 -2.71 10.58 16.00
CA HIS A 324 -2.39 11.95 15.63
C HIS A 324 -3.19 12.46 14.44
N PHE A 325 -3.35 11.65 13.39
CA PHE A 325 -4.05 12.10 12.19
C PHE A 325 -5.57 12.12 12.34
N LEU A 326 -6.19 11.09 12.95
CA LEU A 326 -7.65 11.13 13.19
C LEU A 326 -8.05 12.32 14.08
N PRO A 327 -7.32 12.64 15.17
CA PRO A 327 -7.54 13.90 15.90
C PRO A 327 -7.33 15.16 15.05
N ARG A 328 -6.43 15.13 14.05
CA ARG A 328 -6.27 16.23 13.09
C ARG A 328 -7.52 16.41 12.23
N LEU A 329 -8.06 15.33 11.67
CA LEU A 329 -9.32 15.37 10.91
C LEU A 329 -10.48 15.93 11.74
N LYS A 330 -10.54 15.61 13.05
CA LYS A 330 -11.53 16.22 13.97
C LYS A 330 -11.36 17.73 14.10
N ARG A 331 -10.13 18.23 14.20
CA ARG A 331 -9.87 19.68 14.23
C ARG A 331 -10.30 20.38 12.94
N HIS A 332 -10.30 19.66 11.81
CA HIS A 332 -10.84 20.13 10.53
C HIS A 332 -12.35 19.91 10.37
N GLY A 333 -13.05 19.44 11.41
CA GLY A 333 -14.52 19.38 11.44
C GLY A 333 -15.14 18.04 11.05
N LEU A 334 -14.34 16.99 10.77
CA LEU A 334 -14.89 15.65 10.56
C LEU A 334 -15.35 15.03 11.89
N ASN A 335 -16.55 14.46 11.90
CA ASN A 335 -17.09 13.77 13.06
C ASN A 335 -16.62 12.31 13.16
N ASP A 336 -16.85 11.70 14.32
CA ASP A 336 -16.45 10.32 14.62
C ASP A 336 -17.06 9.28 13.66
N ARG A 337 -18.25 9.54 13.10
CA ARG A 337 -18.89 8.61 12.16
C ARG A 337 -18.12 8.56 10.85
N VAL A 338 -17.77 9.72 10.28
CA VAL A 338 -17.00 9.80 9.02
C VAL A 338 -15.59 9.23 9.21
N ILE A 339 -14.96 9.54 10.33
CA ILE A 339 -13.63 8.99 10.68
C ILE A 339 -13.70 7.47 10.86
N GLY A 340 -14.71 6.97 11.58
CA GLY A 340 -14.94 5.55 11.77
C GLY A 340 -15.18 4.81 10.45
N GLN A 341 -15.89 5.45 9.52
CA GLN A 341 -16.10 4.94 8.17
C GLN A 341 -14.76 4.75 7.44
N MET A 342 -13.86 5.74 7.45
CA MET A 342 -12.56 5.64 6.78
C MET A 342 -11.66 4.52 7.33
N MET A 343 -11.77 4.23 8.64
CA MET A 343 -10.90 3.24 9.30
C MET A 343 -11.48 1.83 9.38
N ARG A 344 -12.78 1.64 9.08
CA ARG A 344 -13.48 0.35 9.23
C ARG A 344 -14.31 -0.01 8.02
N ASP A 345 -15.26 0.85 7.67
CA ASP A 345 -16.26 0.54 6.64
C ASP A 345 -15.65 0.60 5.24
N ASN A 346 -14.81 1.61 4.96
CA ASN A 346 -14.14 1.76 3.67
C ASN A 346 -13.16 0.60 3.43
N PRO A 347 -12.20 0.28 4.33
CA PRO A 347 -11.37 -0.92 4.22
C PRO A 347 -12.19 -2.20 4.00
N ARG A 348 -13.28 -2.40 4.75
CA ARG A 348 -14.17 -3.54 4.53
C ARG A 348 -14.78 -3.55 3.13
N SER A 349 -15.22 -2.40 2.62
CA SER A 349 -15.83 -2.29 1.30
C SER A 349 -14.84 -2.53 0.15
N VAL A 350 -13.52 -2.36 0.38
CA VAL A 350 -12.50 -2.82 -0.57
C VAL A 350 -12.59 -4.33 -0.76
N PHE A 351 -12.78 -5.09 0.32
CA PHE A 351 -12.85 -6.56 0.27
C PHE A 351 -14.27 -7.14 0.20
N GLN A 352 -15.31 -6.31 0.26
CA GLN A 352 -16.70 -6.79 0.28
C GLN A 352 -17.60 -5.90 -0.57
N ALA A 353 -18.07 -6.46 -1.69
CA ALA A 353 -19.13 -5.86 -2.49
C ALA A 353 -20.41 -5.75 -1.65
N SER A 354 -21.04 -4.57 -1.66
CA SER A 354 -22.40 -4.43 -1.15
C SER A 354 -23.35 -5.18 -2.09
N ALA A 355 -24.31 -5.92 -1.51
CA ALA A 355 -25.27 -6.76 -2.24
C ALA A 355 -26.21 -5.95 -3.15
#